data_AF-A0A937JD53-F1
#
_entry.id   AF-A0A937JD53-F1
#
_cell.length_a   1.000
_cell.length_b   1.000
_cell.length_c   1.000
_cell.angle_alpha   90.00
_cell.angle_beta   90.00
_cell.angle_gamma   90.00
#
_symmetry.space_group_name_H-M   'P 1'
#
loop_
_entity.id
_entity.type
_entity.pdbx_description
1 polymer ?
#
loop_
_entity_poly.entity_id
_entity_poly.type
_entity_poly.pdbx_seq_one_letter_code
_entity_poly.pdbx_strand_id
1 'polypeptide(L)'
;MRLSQQVDKVNFGLTVSVLLGISVPLLTFPDESAALLRTAYAWIAETFGWFYILTGAVALGVVLYVGLSRFGQIKLGEGDPEFTTASWISMLFAAGIGAGLMYWSGIEWAYYVQKPPFRAEPFSHDAYLWASSYGLHHWGFVAWALYCLPTLAIAYPFYVRRVPQLKYSLSAQYWLRGRETSLPARLMDTFFMV
;
A
#
# COMPACT_ATOMS: atom_id res chain seq x y z
N MET A 1 31.32 5.64 -12.27
CA MET A 1 30.97 4.95 -11.01
C MET A 1 30.36 3.60 -11.38
N ARG A 2 31.10 2.49 -11.26
CA ARG A 2 30.58 1.15 -11.57
C ARG A 2 29.66 0.73 -10.43
N LEU A 3 28.35 0.95 -10.59
CA LEU A 3 27.34 0.29 -9.78
C LEU A 3 27.38 -1.20 -10.14
N SER A 4 28.20 -2.00 -9.45
CA SER A 4 27.89 -3.43 -9.41
C SER A 4 26.61 -3.53 -8.58
N GLN A 5 25.45 -3.50 -9.24
CA GLN A 5 24.18 -3.89 -8.64
C GLN A 5 24.30 -5.37 -8.28
N GLN A 6 24.90 -5.64 -7.12
CA GLN A 6 24.94 -6.97 -6.57
C GLN A 6 23.61 -7.20 -5.88
N VAL A 7 22.89 -8.22 -6.33
CA VAL A 7 21.67 -8.70 -5.68
C VAL A 7 22.01 -9.06 -4.23
N ASP A 8 21.24 -8.55 -3.28
CA ASP A 8 21.33 -8.99 -1.88
C ASP A 8 20.80 -10.42 -1.79
N LYS A 9 21.70 -11.40 -1.98
CA LYS A 9 21.37 -12.82 -2.08
C LYS A 9 20.56 -13.35 -0.89
N VAL A 10 20.79 -12.79 0.29
CA VAL A 10 20.06 -13.19 1.51
C VAL A 10 18.62 -12.68 1.44
N ASN A 11 18.42 -11.40 1.14
CA ASN A 11 17.07 -10.82 1.04
C ASN A 11 16.27 -11.47 -0.10
N PHE A 12 16.93 -11.71 -1.24
CA PHE A 12 16.37 -12.44 -2.37
C PHE A 12 15.95 -13.86 -1.97
N GLY A 13 16.85 -14.62 -1.33
CA GLY A 13 16.57 -15.98 -0.87
C GLY A 13 15.41 -16.04 0.14
N LEU A 14 15.36 -15.11 1.10
CA LEU A 14 14.27 -14.99 2.07
C LEU A 14 12.92 -14.74 1.36
N THR A 15 12.89 -13.74 0.47
CA THR A 15 11.67 -13.36 -0.25
C THR A 15 11.14 -14.52 -1.11
N VAL A 16 12.00 -15.15 -1.90
CA VAL A 16 11.63 -16.31 -2.71
C VAL A 16 11.15 -17.47 -1.85
N SER A 17 11.81 -17.72 -0.71
CA SER A 17 11.40 -18.80 0.20
C SER A 17 10.02 -18.56 0.80
N VAL A 18 9.70 -17.32 1.21
CA VAL A 18 8.37 -16.96 1.72
C VAL A 18 7.32 -17.08 0.62
N LEU A 19 7.59 -16.55 -0.57
CA LEU A 19 6.68 -16.64 -1.71
C LEU A 19 6.38 -18.09 -2.09
N LEU A 20 7.40 -18.96 -2.16
CA LEU A 20 7.20 -20.38 -2.42
C LEU A 20 6.47 -21.08 -1.26
N GLY A 21 6.78 -20.72 -0.02
CA GLY A 21 6.12 -21.26 1.17
C GLY A 21 4.62 -20.97 1.21
N ILE A 22 4.17 -19.85 0.66
CA ILE A 22 2.74 -19.50 0.52
C ILE A 22 2.16 -20.13 -0.76
N SER A 23 2.86 -20.04 -1.89
CA SER A 23 2.33 -20.43 -3.20
C SER A 23 2.23 -21.95 -3.39
N VAL A 24 3.18 -22.73 -2.86
CA VAL A 24 3.18 -24.19 -3.04
C VAL A 24 1.95 -24.82 -2.37
N PRO A 25 1.62 -24.57 -1.09
CA PRO A 25 0.40 -25.10 -0.48
C PRO A 25 -0.88 -24.69 -1.22
N LEU A 26 -0.96 -23.45 -1.71
CA LEU A 26 -2.11 -22.97 -2.48
C LEU A 26 -2.33 -23.77 -3.77
N LEU A 27 -1.24 -24.21 -4.41
CA LEU A 27 -1.29 -24.99 -5.65
C LEU A 27 -1.53 -26.48 -5.39
N THR A 28 -1.02 -27.04 -4.28
CA THR A 28 -1.11 -28.47 -4.00
C THR A 28 -2.35 -28.86 -3.20
N PHE A 29 -2.88 -27.96 -2.37
CA PHE A 29 -4.04 -28.18 -1.49
C PHE A 29 -5.02 -26.99 -1.59
N PRO A 30 -5.64 -26.77 -2.77
CA PRO A 30 -6.40 -25.56 -3.04
C PRO A 30 -7.65 -25.41 -2.15
N ASP A 31 -8.37 -26.49 -1.89
CA ASP A 31 -9.61 -26.46 -1.12
C ASP A 31 -9.35 -26.21 0.37
N GLU A 32 -8.38 -26.92 0.94
CA GLU A 32 -7.94 -26.74 2.33
C GLU A 32 -7.34 -25.34 2.54
N SER A 33 -6.50 -24.89 1.60
CA SER A 33 -5.91 -23.55 1.66
C SER A 33 -6.98 -22.47 1.56
N ALA A 34 -7.97 -22.62 0.68
CA ALA A 34 -9.07 -21.67 0.57
C ALA A 34 -9.94 -21.64 1.84
N ALA A 35 -10.19 -22.80 2.47
CA ALA A 35 -10.90 -22.87 3.74
C ALA A 35 -10.12 -22.17 4.86
N LEU A 36 -8.82 -22.44 4.97
CA LEU A 36 -7.93 -21.80 5.94
C LEU A 36 -7.88 -20.28 5.73
N LEU A 37 -7.70 -19.82 4.49
CA LEU A 37 -7.67 -18.39 4.16
C LEU A 37 -8.98 -17.69 4.49
N ARG A 38 -10.14 -18.32 4.23
CA ARG A 38 -11.45 -17.75 4.60
C ARG A 38 -11.57 -17.58 6.12
N THR A 39 -11.18 -18.59 6.90
CA THR A 39 -11.21 -18.52 8.36
C THR A 39 -10.25 -17.45 8.88
N ALA A 40 -9.02 -17.41 8.36
CA ALA A 40 -8.02 -16.42 8.74
C ALA A 40 -8.49 -15.00 8.38
N TYR A 41 -9.03 -14.79 7.18
CA TYR A 41 -9.59 -13.52 6.74
C TYR A 41 -10.73 -13.06 7.66
N ALA A 42 -11.70 -13.93 7.96
CA ALA A 42 -12.81 -13.58 8.84
C ALA A 42 -12.31 -13.19 10.23
N TRP A 43 -11.39 -13.96 10.80
CA TRP A 43 -10.81 -13.66 12.10
C TRP A 43 -10.05 -12.33 12.13
N ILE A 44 -9.23 -12.04 11.10
CA ILE A 44 -8.51 -10.77 10.99
C ILE A 44 -9.50 -9.61 10.84
N ALA A 45 -10.50 -9.74 9.97
CA ALA A 45 -11.49 -8.71 9.72
C ALA A 45 -12.31 -8.37 10.99
N GLU A 46 -12.73 -9.39 11.74
CA GLU A 46 -13.50 -9.21 12.97
C GLU A 46 -12.63 -8.66 14.12
N THR A 47 -11.40 -9.17 14.28
CA THR A 47 -10.54 -8.82 15.42
C THR A 47 -9.80 -7.50 15.21
N PHE A 48 -9.30 -7.25 13.99
CA PHE A 48 -8.43 -6.12 13.65
C PHE A 48 -9.06 -5.12 12.68
N GLY A 49 -10.33 -5.27 12.30
CA GLY A 49 -11.02 -4.32 11.41
C GLY A 49 -10.96 -2.87 11.91
N TRP A 50 -11.11 -2.67 13.22
CA TRP A 50 -10.96 -1.34 13.84
C TRP A 50 -9.56 -0.75 13.66
N PHE A 51 -8.51 -1.59 13.76
CA PHE A 51 -7.13 -1.18 13.61
C PHE A 51 -6.82 -0.79 12.16
N TYR A 52 -7.41 -1.51 11.20
CA TYR A 52 -7.31 -1.19 9.77
C TYR A 52 -7.94 0.18 9.46
N ILE A 53 -9.15 0.44 9.97
CA ILE A 53 -9.83 1.74 9.81
C ILE A 53 -9.03 2.86 10.46
N LEU A 54 -8.53 2.64 11.69
CA LEU A 54 -7.71 3.62 12.39
C LEU A 54 -6.42 3.92 11.63
N THR A 55 -5.78 2.91 11.04
CA THR A 55 -4.56 3.09 10.23
C THR A 55 -4.85 3.96 9.01
N GLY A 56 -5.96 3.75 8.31
CA GLY A 56 -6.39 4.62 7.22
C GLY A 56 -6.61 6.07 7.65
N ALA A 57 -7.32 6.27 8.77
CA ALA A 57 -7.57 7.61 9.32
C ALA A 57 -6.27 8.31 9.75
N VAL A 58 -5.37 7.60 10.43
CA VAL A 58 -4.06 8.13 10.85
C VAL A 58 -3.20 8.43 9.63
N ALA A 59 -3.18 7.55 8.62
CA ALA A 59 -2.41 7.77 7.40
C ALA A 59 -2.85 9.04 6.68
N LEU A 60 -4.16 9.25 6.53
CA LEU A 60 -4.69 10.48 5.97
C LEU A 60 -4.28 11.70 6.81
N GLY A 61 -4.41 11.64 8.13
CA GLY A 61 -3.98 12.70 9.04
C GLY A 61 -2.49 13.04 8.91
N VAL A 62 -1.62 12.02 8.81
CA VAL A 62 -0.17 12.21 8.65
C VAL A 62 0.17 12.81 7.30
N VAL A 63 -0.44 12.35 6.21
CA VAL A 63 -0.20 12.89 4.87
C VAL A 63 -0.65 14.34 4.78
N LEU A 64 -1.82 14.67 5.34
CA LEU A 64 -2.29 16.07 5.43
C LEU A 64 -1.35 16.92 6.28
N TYR A 65 -0.91 16.41 7.43
CA TYR A 65 0.07 17.11 8.27
C TYR A 65 1.38 17.38 7.52
N VAL A 66 1.93 16.38 6.83
CA VAL A 66 3.16 16.56 6.05
C VAL A 66 2.93 17.59 4.94
N GLY A 67 1.86 17.46 4.15
CA GLY A 67 1.57 18.34 3.02
C GLY A 67 1.28 19.79 3.40
N LEU A 68 0.58 20.02 4.52
CA LEU A 68 0.16 21.36 4.95
C LEU A 68 1.13 22.04 5.92
N SER A 69 2.12 21.32 6.45
CA SER A 69 3.13 21.88 7.35
C SER A 69 4.39 22.32 6.60
N ARG A 70 5.39 22.79 7.36
CA ARG A 70 6.73 23.08 6.85
C ARG A 70 7.39 21.91 6.12
N PHE A 71 6.99 20.67 6.38
CA PHE A 71 7.55 19.49 5.72
C PHE A 71 7.15 19.39 4.26
N GLY A 72 5.98 19.92 3.87
CA GLY A 72 5.51 19.96 2.49
C GLY A 72 6.31 20.91 1.60
N GLN A 73 7.10 21.82 2.20
CA GLN A 73 8.01 22.71 1.49
C GLN A 73 9.34 22.04 1.14
N ILE A 74 9.60 20.82 1.63
CA ILE A 74 10.81 20.07 1.30
C ILE A 74 10.71 19.59 -0.13
N LYS A 75 11.61 20.09 -0.98
CA LYS A 75 11.75 19.63 -2.36
C LYS A 75 12.42 18.26 -2.39
N LEU A 76 11.78 17.31 -3.08
CA LEU A 76 12.34 15.98 -3.31
C LEU A 76 13.27 16.02 -4.52
N GLY A 77 14.56 16.28 -4.27
CA GLY A 77 15.60 16.37 -5.30
C GLY A 77 16.07 17.80 -5.55
N GLU A 78 16.86 17.99 -6.60
CA GLU A 78 17.45 19.28 -7.00
C GLU A 78 17.03 19.64 -8.43
N GLY A 79 17.06 20.94 -8.75
CA GLY A 79 16.70 21.43 -10.08
C GLY A 79 15.20 21.38 -10.37
N ASP A 80 14.81 21.64 -11.60
CA ASP A 80 13.39 21.61 -12.00
C ASP A 80 12.85 20.18 -12.08
N PRO A 81 11.53 19.98 -11.91
CA PRO A 81 10.93 18.66 -12.07
C PRO A 81 11.25 18.07 -13.45
N GLU A 82 11.62 16.79 -13.48
CA GLU A 82 11.94 16.07 -14.73
C GLU A 82 10.73 15.98 -15.69
N PHE A 83 9.51 16.04 -15.14
CA PHE A 83 8.27 15.96 -15.89
C PHE A 83 7.41 17.19 -15.64
N THR A 84 6.69 17.65 -16.68
CA THR A 84 5.67 18.68 -16.53
C THR A 84 4.56 18.20 -15.59
N THR A 85 3.87 19.13 -14.92
CA THR A 85 2.76 18.80 -14.03
C THR A 85 1.68 17.98 -14.73
N ALA A 86 1.37 18.28 -15.99
CA ALA A 86 0.41 17.52 -16.79
C ALA A 86 0.87 16.07 -16.99
N SER A 87 2.13 15.86 -17.42
CA SER A 87 2.70 14.53 -17.59
C SER A 87 2.73 13.74 -16.27
N TRP A 88 3.07 14.40 -15.17
CA TRP A 88 3.09 13.77 -13.84
C TRP A 88 1.70 13.30 -13.39
N ILE A 89 0.66 14.15 -13.56
CA ILE A 89 -0.73 13.76 -13.27
C ILE A 89 -1.17 12.59 -14.17
N SER A 90 -0.80 12.60 -15.45
CA SER A 90 -1.10 11.49 -16.35
C SER A 90 -0.43 10.17 -15.92
N MET A 91 0.83 10.22 -15.44
CA MET A 91 1.51 9.03 -14.90
C MET A 91 0.84 8.50 -13.64
N LEU A 92 0.38 9.39 -12.73
CA LEU A 92 -0.37 8.98 -11.54
C LEU A 92 -1.67 8.27 -11.91
N PHE A 93 -2.42 8.80 -12.89
CA PHE A 93 -3.65 8.17 -13.35
C PHE A 93 -3.39 6.82 -14.03
N ALA A 94 -2.36 6.74 -14.88
CA ALA A 94 -1.97 5.51 -15.55
C ALA A 94 -1.49 4.43 -14.56
N ALA A 95 -0.76 4.81 -13.51
CA ALA A 95 -0.30 3.89 -12.46
C ALA A 95 -1.45 3.42 -11.55
N GLY A 96 -2.46 4.28 -11.32
CA GLY A 96 -3.61 3.98 -10.45
C GLY A 96 -4.68 3.10 -11.09
N ILE A 97 -4.78 3.06 -12.42
CA ILE A 97 -5.73 2.19 -13.12
C ILE A 97 -5.16 0.77 -13.21
N GLY A 98 -5.52 -0.05 -12.24
CA GLY A 98 -5.26 -1.49 -12.26
C GLY A 98 -6.48 -2.30 -12.69
N ALA A 99 -6.27 -3.59 -12.99
CA ALA A 99 -7.35 -4.55 -13.24
C ALA A 99 -8.39 -4.59 -12.11
N GLY A 100 -7.96 -4.32 -10.86
CA GLY A 100 -8.86 -4.20 -9.71
C GLY A 100 -9.86 -3.05 -9.86
N LEU A 101 -9.43 -1.86 -10.29
CA LEU A 101 -10.33 -0.73 -10.49
C LEU A 101 -11.33 -1.04 -11.62
N MET A 102 -10.88 -1.66 -12.71
CA MET A 102 -11.77 -2.05 -13.82
C MET A 102 -12.83 -3.08 -13.37
N TYR A 103 -12.45 -4.05 -12.55
CA TYR A 103 -13.37 -5.04 -12.01
C TYR A 103 -14.38 -4.41 -11.03
N TRP A 104 -13.88 -3.72 -10.00
CA TRP A 104 -14.72 -3.19 -8.93
C TRP A 104 -15.59 -2.02 -9.39
N SER A 105 -15.12 -1.14 -10.26
CA SER A 105 -15.95 -0.04 -10.79
C SER A 105 -17.25 -0.51 -11.45
N GLY A 106 -17.25 -1.69 -12.08
CA GLY A 106 -18.43 -2.26 -12.72
C GLY A 106 -19.44 -2.90 -11.76
N ILE A 107 -18.99 -3.43 -10.62
CA ILE A 107 -19.80 -4.34 -9.78
C ILE A 107 -19.96 -3.89 -8.32
N GLU A 108 -19.04 -3.09 -7.79
CA GLU A 108 -18.98 -2.74 -6.37
C GLU A 108 -20.28 -2.08 -5.87
N TRP A 109 -20.88 -1.21 -6.68
CA TRP A 109 -22.18 -0.59 -6.38
C TRP A 109 -23.28 -1.64 -6.16
N ALA A 110 -23.30 -2.72 -6.93
CA ALA A 110 -24.31 -3.76 -6.81
C ALA A 110 -24.15 -4.53 -5.49
N TYR A 111 -22.92 -4.70 -5.00
CA TYR A 111 -22.67 -5.25 -3.67
C TYR A 111 -23.24 -4.35 -2.57
N TYR A 112 -23.11 -3.02 -2.69
CA TYR A 112 -23.69 -2.09 -1.71
C TYR A 112 -25.21 -2.06 -1.73
N VAL A 113 -25.84 -2.26 -2.88
CA VAL A 113 -27.31 -2.36 -2.93
C VAL A 113 -27.78 -3.66 -2.26
N GLN A 114 -27.07 -4.78 -2.47
CA GLN A 114 -27.43 -6.09 -1.94
C GLN A 114 -27.11 -6.27 -0.46
N LYS A 115 -25.98 -5.71 -0.01
CA LYS A 115 -25.46 -5.79 1.36
C LYS A 115 -25.03 -4.40 1.82
N PRO A 116 -25.98 -3.48 2.02
CA PRO A 116 -25.66 -2.10 2.32
C PRO A 116 -24.99 -1.94 3.70
N PRO A 117 -24.14 -0.91 3.86
CA PRO A 117 -23.55 -0.59 5.14
C PRO A 117 -24.61 -0.01 6.09
N PHE A 118 -24.23 0.14 7.37
CA PHE A 118 -25.01 0.85 8.39
C PHE A 118 -26.45 0.36 8.60
N ARG A 119 -26.71 -0.93 8.32
CA ARG A 119 -28.00 -1.60 8.53
C ARG A 119 -29.16 -1.04 7.71
N ALA A 120 -28.89 -0.43 6.55
CA ALA A 120 -29.96 -0.16 5.59
C ALA A 120 -30.56 -1.48 5.07
N GLU A 121 -31.81 -1.45 4.63
CA GLU A 121 -32.45 -2.63 4.04
C GLU A 121 -31.94 -2.86 2.60
N PRO A 122 -31.61 -4.10 2.20
CA PRO A 122 -31.22 -4.40 0.83
C PRO A 122 -32.23 -3.87 -0.21
N PHE A 123 -31.73 -3.30 -1.31
CA PHE A 123 -32.52 -2.69 -2.39
C PHE A 123 -33.44 -1.52 -2.00
N SER A 124 -33.34 -1.00 -0.78
CA SER A 124 -34.05 0.20 -0.36
C SER A 124 -33.47 1.48 -0.98
N HIS A 125 -34.21 2.59 -0.89
CA HIS A 125 -33.71 3.90 -1.32
C HIS A 125 -32.37 4.25 -0.66
N ASP A 126 -32.24 4.02 0.65
CA ASP A 126 -31.01 4.29 1.41
C ASP A 126 -29.84 3.41 0.94
N ALA A 127 -30.08 2.15 0.58
CA ALA A 127 -29.05 1.28 0.02
C ALA A 127 -28.50 1.83 -1.31
N TYR A 128 -29.36 2.38 -2.18
CA TYR A 128 -28.91 3.04 -3.41
C TYR A 128 -28.17 4.36 -3.15
N LEU A 129 -28.57 5.14 -2.14
CA LEU A 129 -27.82 6.33 -1.73
C LEU A 129 -26.41 5.97 -1.25
N TRP A 130 -26.27 4.94 -0.41
CA TRP A 130 -24.97 4.43 0.00
C TRP A 130 -24.17 3.87 -1.19
N ALA A 131 -24.79 3.11 -2.08
CA ALA A 131 -24.11 2.55 -3.24
C ALA A 131 -23.48 3.62 -4.14
N SER A 132 -24.11 4.81 -4.22
CA SER A 132 -23.58 5.95 -5.00
C SER A 132 -22.37 6.64 -4.36
N SER A 133 -22.18 6.52 -3.04
CA SER A 133 -21.20 7.30 -2.28
C SER A 133 -20.10 6.46 -1.63
N TYR A 134 -20.38 5.22 -1.23
CA TYR A 134 -19.45 4.39 -0.47
C TYR A 134 -18.20 4.01 -1.27
N GLY A 135 -18.33 3.82 -2.58
CA GLY A 135 -17.18 3.64 -3.47
C GLY A 135 -16.22 4.83 -3.45
N LEU A 136 -16.72 6.07 -3.33
CA LEU A 136 -15.87 7.26 -3.21
C LEU A 136 -15.04 7.24 -1.92
N HIS A 137 -15.53 6.59 -0.86
CA HIS A 137 -14.73 6.39 0.34
C HIS A 137 -13.60 5.39 0.11
N HIS A 138 -13.89 4.24 -0.51
CA HIS A 138 -12.90 3.18 -0.77
C HIS A 138 -11.82 3.59 -1.77
N TRP A 139 -12.15 4.40 -2.77
CA TRP A 139 -11.22 4.84 -3.82
C TRP A 139 -10.78 6.30 -3.68
N GLY A 140 -11.17 6.94 -2.57
CA GLY A 140 -10.90 8.34 -2.29
C GLY A 140 -9.66 8.57 -1.44
N PHE A 141 -9.63 9.69 -0.73
CA PHE A 141 -8.43 10.22 -0.06
C PHE A 141 -7.73 9.24 0.88
N VAL A 142 -8.48 8.40 1.59
CA VAL A 142 -7.90 7.43 2.54
C VAL A 142 -7.04 6.40 1.80
N ALA A 143 -7.52 5.85 0.69
CA ALA A 143 -6.77 4.89 -0.11
C ALA A 143 -5.49 5.51 -0.71
N TRP A 144 -5.60 6.73 -1.25
CA TRP A 144 -4.43 7.44 -1.78
C TRP A 144 -3.41 7.81 -0.69
N ALA A 145 -3.87 8.15 0.52
CA ALA A 145 -2.98 8.44 1.64
C ALA A 145 -2.12 7.24 2.03
N LEU A 146 -2.65 6.01 1.93
CA LEU A 146 -1.90 4.78 2.19
C LEU A 146 -0.75 4.57 1.17
N TYR A 147 -0.87 5.07 -0.06
CA TYR A 147 0.23 5.05 -1.03
C TYR A 147 1.26 6.16 -0.81
N CYS A 148 0.82 7.33 -0.34
CA CYS A 148 1.71 8.46 -0.07
C CYS A 148 2.76 8.16 1.00
N LEU A 149 2.39 7.45 2.07
CA LEU A 149 3.32 7.16 3.18
C LEU A 149 4.58 6.37 2.77
N PRO A 150 4.48 5.15 2.19
CA PRO A 150 5.66 4.41 1.76
C PRO A 150 6.41 5.15 0.64
N THR A 151 5.70 5.88 -0.22
CA THR A 151 6.32 6.73 -1.25
C THR A 151 7.23 7.77 -0.61
N LEU A 152 6.77 8.51 0.40
CA LEU A 152 7.58 9.49 1.12
C LEU A 152 8.74 8.83 1.88
N ALA A 153 8.50 7.66 2.47
CA ALA A 153 9.51 6.90 3.21
C ALA A 153 10.69 6.49 2.31
N ILE A 154 10.46 6.22 1.02
CA ILE A 154 11.49 5.87 0.05
C ILE A 154 12.07 7.12 -0.63
N ALA A 155 11.20 8.04 -1.05
CA ALA A 155 11.58 9.21 -1.84
C ALA A 155 12.49 10.17 -1.06
N TYR A 156 12.25 10.38 0.25
CA TYR A 156 13.06 11.30 1.03
C TYR A 156 14.52 10.83 1.20
N PRO A 157 14.81 9.59 1.65
CA PRO A 157 16.19 9.09 1.69
C PRO A 157 16.89 9.11 0.33
N PHE A 158 16.16 8.76 -0.74
CA PHE A 158 16.73 8.67 -2.07
C PHE A 158 17.02 10.05 -2.68
N TYR A 159 16.02 10.93 -2.76
CA TYR A 159 16.13 12.22 -3.44
C TYR A 159 16.73 13.32 -2.58
N VAL A 160 16.47 13.34 -1.26
CA VAL A 160 16.96 14.39 -0.35
C VAL A 160 18.24 13.99 0.35
N ARG A 161 18.31 12.75 0.86
CA ARG A 161 19.51 12.25 1.58
C ARG A 161 20.54 11.59 0.67
N ARG A 162 20.25 11.49 -0.63
CA ARG A 162 21.16 10.95 -1.66
C ARG A 162 21.65 9.54 -1.36
N VAL A 163 20.81 8.72 -0.73
CA VAL A 163 21.11 7.30 -0.50
C VAL A 163 20.97 6.56 -1.83
N PRO A 164 22.01 5.89 -2.35
CA PRO A 164 22.02 5.33 -3.71
C PRO A 164 21.25 4.00 -3.84
N GLN A 165 20.40 3.66 -2.87
CA GLN A 165 19.67 2.40 -2.80
C GLN A 165 18.18 2.66 -2.54
N LEU A 166 17.32 1.90 -3.21
CA LEU A 166 15.86 1.94 -3.03
C LEU A 166 15.41 0.76 -2.17
N LYS A 167 15.87 0.71 -0.92
CA LYS A 167 15.40 -0.25 0.08
C LYS A 167 14.45 0.44 1.06
N TYR A 168 13.36 -0.22 1.43
CA TYR A 168 12.36 0.34 2.34
C TYR A 168 12.94 0.56 3.74
N SER A 169 13.81 -0.35 4.20
CA SER A 169 14.52 -0.28 5.48
C SER A 169 15.37 0.98 5.66
N LEU A 170 15.75 1.66 4.58
CA LEU A 170 16.53 2.89 4.63
C LEU A 170 15.74 4.05 5.24
N SER A 171 14.41 4.02 5.13
CA SER A 171 13.52 4.96 5.80
C SER A 171 13.65 4.91 7.34
N ALA A 172 14.08 3.78 7.88
CA ALA A 172 14.22 3.53 9.31
C ALA A 172 15.68 3.51 9.80
N GLN A 173 16.63 4.06 9.02
CA GLN A 173 18.07 4.06 9.37
C GLN A 173 18.38 4.61 10.77
N TYR A 174 17.61 5.59 11.25
CA TYR A 174 17.76 6.15 12.60
C TYR A 174 17.58 5.07 13.67
N TRP A 175 16.56 4.22 13.53
CA TRP A 175 16.28 3.11 14.45
C TRP A 175 17.20 1.91 14.22
N LEU A 176 17.52 1.63 12.95
CA LEU A 176 18.39 0.52 12.54
C LEU A 176 19.88 0.81 12.73
N ARG A 177 20.25 2.00 13.22
CA ARG A 177 21.62 2.44 13.49
C ARG A 177 22.56 2.24 12.28
N GLY A 178 22.06 2.53 11.08
CA GLY A 178 22.81 2.42 9.83
C GLY A 178 23.13 0.99 9.37
N ARG A 179 22.50 -0.06 9.94
CA ARG A 179 22.76 -1.46 9.57
C ARG A 179 21.81 -1.98 8.49
N GLU A 180 22.01 -1.53 7.25
CA GLU A 180 21.13 -1.83 6.10
C GLU A 180 21.14 -3.30 5.65
N THR A 181 22.17 -4.07 6.04
CA THR A 181 22.29 -5.52 5.77
C THR A 181 21.98 -6.39 6.98
N SER A 182 21.58 -5.77 8.09
CA SER A 182 21.19 -6.52 9.30
C SER A 182 19.92 -7.32 9.09
N LEU A 183 19.72 -8.34 9.92
CA LEU A 183 18.51 -9.15 9.88
C LEU A 183 17.22 -8.32 10.06
N PRO A 184 17.12 -7.35 11.00
CA PRO A 184 15.92 -6.51 11.10
C PRO A 184 15.64 -5.68 9.84
N ALA A 185 16.67 -5.15 9.20
CA ALA A 185 16.53 -4.39 7.94
C ALA A 185 16.02 -5.30 6.81
N ARG A 186 16.61 -6.50 6.66
CA ARG A 186 16.21 -7.49 5.66
C ARG A 186 14.80 -8.03 5.91
N LEU A 187 14.39 -8.22 7.15
CA LEU A 187 13.01 -8.62 7.48
C LEU A 187 12.01 -7.54 7.09
N MET A 188 12.32 -6.26 7.36
CA MET A 188 11.49 -5.12 6.94
C MET A 188 11.39 -5.03 5.41
N ASP A 189 12.52 -5.21 4.70
CA ASP A 189 12.52 -5.22 3.23
C ASP A 189 11.79 -6.44 2.65
N THR A 190 11.97 -7.63 3.24
CA THR A 190 11.27 -8.86 2.83
C THR A 190 9.77 -8.70 3.03
N PHE A 191 9.32 -8.18 4.17
CA PHE A 191 7.91 -7.92 4.44
C PHE A 191 7.29 -6.90 3.47
N PHE A 192 8.07 -5.92 3.00
CA PHE A 192 7.60 -4.97 2.00
C PHE A 192 7.49 -5.56 0.59
N MET A 193 8.27 -6.61 0.28
CA MET A 193 8.30 -7.23 -1.05
C MET A 193 7.33 -8.40 -1.22
N VAL A 194 6.91 -9.05 -0.13
CA VAL A 194 5.93 -10.16 -0.13
C VAL A 194 4.53 -9.59 0.07
#